data_AF-A0A8T4D0T5-F1
#
_entry.id   AF-A0A8T4D0T5-F1
#
_cell.length_a   1.000
_cell.length_b   1.000
_cell.length_c   1.000
_cell.angle_alpha   90.00
_cell.angle_beta   90.00
_cell.angle_gamma   90.00
#
_symmetry.space_group_name_H-M   'P 1'
#
loop_
_entity.id
_entity.type
_entity.pdbx_description
1 polymer ?
#
loop_
_entity_poly.entity_id
_entity_poly.type
_entity_poly.pdbx_seq_one_letter_code
_entity_poly.pdbx_strand_id
1 'polypeptide(L)'
;MKYQSILYAGFVIAPLIGSYIVKNLSMDLLWYIIGASHILGAVIFARIPEKFKPAKTTVKKALKNNWQTTKKGFKHIKKTRNLMLVIGAGIFASIALMAEDGWTPLMVDTVGFPVESIGYFISALAAVMIFIPLLASKIKDEKKALMFLTSMQLILLLGTLFIKEGRFIIAASLFVVPEMFRGLKRPILEHYFQKLIPSKIRATTTSIESMIYTGINTVIVIIAGALMDVFPIQYVIGCSSIFFIGSIICFSKLKEKKQKN
;
A
#
# COMPACT_ATOMS: atom_id res chain seq x y z
N MET A 1 -4.78 8.57 -15.69
CA MET A 1 -5.63 9.47 -14.91
C MET A 1 -7.09 9.00 -14.84
N LYS A 2 -7.86 8.92 -15.95
CA LYS A 2 -9.29 8.51 -15.92
C LYS A 2 -9.59 7.19 -15.17
N TYR A 3 -8.79 6.13 -15.39
CA TYR A 3 -8.96 4.85 -14.69
C TYR A 3 -8.77 4.95 -13.17
N GLN A 4 -7.76 5.68 -12.71
CA GLN A 4 -7.54 5.87 -11.27
C GLN A 4 -8.66 6.71 -10.64
N SER A 5 -9.21 7.70 -11.34
CA SER A 5 -10.37 8.46 -10.87
C SER A 5 -11.61 7.57 -10.66
N ILE A 6 -11.86 6.59 -11.54
CA ILE A 6 -12.96 5.62 -11.37
C ILE A 6 -12.71 4.72 -10.16
N LEU A 7 -11.48 4.24 -9.98
CA LEU A 7 -11.12 3.44 -8.80
C LEU A 7 -11.35 4.23 -7.51
N TYR A 8 -10.90 5.48 -7.44
CA TYR A 8 -11.11 6.31 -6.25
C TYR A 8 -12.58 6.65 -6.01
N ALA A 9 -13.37 6.90 -7.06
CA ALA A 9 -14.82 7.04 -6.91
C ALA A 9 -15.45 5.78 -6.32
N GLY A 10 -15.00 4.60 -6.76
CA GLY A 10 -15.36 3.32 -6.15
C GLY A 10 -15.00 3.25 -4.66
N PHE A 11 -13.81 3.68 -4.27
CA PHE A 11 -13.38 3.73 -2.87
C PHE A 11 -14.17 4.71 -1.99
N VAL A 12 -14.83 5.71 -2.57
CA VAL A 12 -15.74 6.60 -1.83
C VAL A 12 -17.16 6.02 -1.75
N ILE A 13 -17.67 5.50 -2.85
CA ILE A 13 -19.07 5.06 -2.93
C ILE A 13 -19.26 3.69 -2.26
N ALA A 14 -18.31 2.77 -2.43
CA ALA A 14 -18.46 1.40 -1.93
C ALA A 14 -18.60 1.32 -0.39
N PRO A 15 -17.79 2.03 0.43
CA PRO A 15 -17.96 1.98 1.88
C PRO A 15 -19.24 2.69 2.36
N LEU A 16 -19.74 3.72 1.64
CA LEU A 16 -21.06 4.32 1.94
C LEU A 16 -22.19 3.32 1.76
N ILE A 17 -22.23 2.65 0.60
CA ILE A 17 -23.23 1.63 0.29
C ILE A 17 -23.07 0.45 1.26
N GLY A 18 -21.84 0.03 1.53
CA GLY A 18 -21.53 -1.03 2.48
C GLY A 18 -22.04 -0.72 3.89
N SER A 19 -21.76 0.48 4.43
CA SER A 19 -22.30 0.93 5.72
C SER A 19 -23.82 0.95 5.74
N TYR A 20 -24.47 1.43 4.68
CA TYR A 20 -25.92 1.44 4.59
C TYR A 20 -26.51 0.02 4.60
N ILE A 21 -25.89 -0.92 3.87
CA ILE A 21 -26.31 -2.32 3.84
C ILE A 21 -26.15 -2.97 5.21
N VAL A 22 -24.97 -2.82 5.85
CA VAL A 22 -24.71 -3.42 7.17
C VAL A 22 -25.66 -2.86 8.22
N LYS A 23 -25.99 -1.57 8.15
CA LYS A 23 -26.91 -0.92 9.10
C LYS A 23 -28.35 -1.43 9.00
N ASN A 24 -28.84 -1.69 7.78
CA ASN A 24 -30.27 -1.98 7.55
C ASN A 24 -30.58 -3.46 7.26
N LEU A 25 -29.58 -4.25 6.88
CA LEU A 25 -29.73 -5.63 6.44
C LEU A 25 -28.82 -6.53 7.27
N SER A 26 -27.74 -7.05 6.68
CA SER A 26 -26.75 -7.88 7.36
C SER A 26 -25.38 -7.77 6.71
N MET A 27 -24.34 -8.14 7.46
CA MET A 27 -22.96 -8.20 6.95
C MET A 27 -22.79 -9.30 5.89
N ASP A 28 -23.54 -10.40 6.00
CA ASP A 28 -23.49 -11.51 5.04
C ASP A 28 -23.87 -11.10 3.62
N LEU A 29 -24.76 -10.11 3.48
CA LEU A 29 -25.20 -9.60 2.17
C LEU A 29 -24.03 -9.05 1.34
N LEU A 30 -23.00 -8.51 2.01
CA LEU A 30 -21.81 -8.00 1.33
C LEU A 30 -21.09 -9.10 0.54
N TRP A 31 -21.03 -10.32 1.06
CA TRP A 31 -20.37 -11.44 0.39
C TRP A 31 -21.09 -11.85 -0.88
N TYR A 32 -22.43 -11.86 -0.87
CA TYR A 32 -23.21 -12.16 -2.08
C TYR A 32 -23.04 -11.08 -3.15
N ILE A 33 -23.00 -9.81 -2.76
CA ILE A 33 -22.76 -8.69 -3.69
C ILE A 33 -21.36 -8.79 -4.30
N ILE A 34 -20.34 -9.05 -3.48
CA ILE A 34 -18.97 -9.27 -3.95
C ILE A 34 -18.93 -10.47 -4.90
N GLY A 35 -19.52 -11.61 -4.55
CA GLY A 35 -19.57 -12.79 -5.42
C GLY A 35 -20.26 -12.50 -6.76
N ALA A 36 -21.43 -11.86 -6.74
CA ALA A 36 -22.17 -11.50 -7.94
C ALA A 36 -21.38 -10.54 -8.85
N SER A 37 -20.69 -9.53 -8.28
CA SER A 37 -19.85 -8.61 -9.04
C SER A 37 -18.67 -9.31 -9.72
N HIS A 38 -18.05 -10.29 -9.07
CA HIS A 38 -16.97 -11.09 -9.68
C HIS A 38 -17.47 -11.95 -10.84
N ILE A 39 -18.63 -12.59 -10.69
CA ILE A 39 -19.28 -13.36 -11.77
C ILE A 39 -19.58 -12.45 -12.95
N LEU A 40 -20.18 -11.28 -12.70
CA LEU A 40 -20.48 -10.30 -13.73
C LEU A 40 -19.19 -9.84 -14.44
N GLY A 41 -18.14 -9.55 -13.68
CA GLY A 41 -16.83 -9.20 -14.22
C GLY A 41 -16.27 -10.30 -15.14
N ALA A 42 -16.34 -11.57 -14.71
CA ALA A 42 -15.91 -12.71 -15.51
C ALA A 42 -16.69 -12.82 -16.83
N VAL A 43 -18.01 -12.63 -16.80
CA VAL A 43 -18.86 -12.63 -18.00
C VAL A 43 -18.47 -11.50 -18.97
N ILE A 44 -18.19 -10.30 -18.46
CA ILE A 44 -17.73 -9.17 -19.27
C ILE A 44 -16.36 -9.49 -19.90
N PHE A 45 -15.41 -9.99 -19.12
CA PHE A 45 -14.06 -10.33 -19.61
C PHE A 45 -14.07 -11.45 -20.64
N ALA A 46 -14.94 -12.45 -20.49
CA ALA A 46 -15.08 -13.55 -21.45
C ALA A 46 -15.52 -13.08 -22.85
N ARG A 47 -16.11 -11.89 -22.96
CA ARG A 47 -16.54 -11.29 -24.25
C ARG A 47 -15.47 -10.40 -24.89
N ILE A 48 -14.36 -10.13 -24.23
CA ILE A 48 -13.30 -9.29 -24.79
C ILE A 48 -12.50 -10.12 -25.81
N PRO A 49 -12.37 -9.67 -27.07
CA PRO A 49 -11.66 -10.42 -28.09
C PRO A 49 -10.17 -10.53 -27.75
N GLU A 50 -9.63 -11.75 -27.84
CA GLU A 50 -8.21 -12.03 -27.62
C GLU A 50 -7.36 -11.37 -28.72
N LYS A 51 -6.37 -10.56 -28.31
CA LYS A 51 -5.42 -9.91 -29.23
C LYS A 51 -4.04 -10.55 -29.16
N PHE A 52 -3.82 -11.50 -28.27
CA PHE A 52 -2.55 -12.18 -28.09
C PHE A 52 -2.23 -13.05 -29.31
N LYS A 53 -1.07 -12.80 -29.92
CA LYS A 53 -0.48 -13.66 -30.94
C LYS A 53 0.53 -14.59 -30.27
N PRO A 54 0.27 -15.92 -30.21
CA PRO A 54 1.20 -16.83 -29.56
C PRO A 54 2.54 -16.83 -30.27
N ALA A 55 3.61 -16.59 -29.51
CA ALA A 55 4.96 -16.72 -30.03
C ALA A 55 5.23 -18.21 -30.32
N LYS A 56 5.78 -18.51 -31.51
CA LYS A 56 6.22 -19.87 -31.88
C LYS A 56 7.47 -20.25 -31.07
N THR A 57 7.30 -20.66 -29.83
CA THR A 57 8.39 -21.07 -28.93
C THR A 57 7.97 -22.30 -28.14
N THR A 58 8.93 -23.20 -27.88
CA THR A 58 8.68 -24.34 -27.01
C THR A 58 8.61 -23.89 -25.55
N VAL A 59 7.81 -24.57 -24.72
CA VAL A 59 7.68 -24.29 -23.27
C VAL A 59 9.05 -24.23 -22.59
N LYS A 60 9.96 -25.17 -22.92
CA LYS A 60 11.33 -25.20 -22.39
C LYS A 60 12.12 -23.93 -22.75
N LYS A 61 11.99 -23.42 -23.97
CA LYS A 61 12.66 -22.20 -24.42
C LYS A 61 12.06 -20.95 -23.77
N ALA A 62 10.73 -20.89 -23.64
CA ALA A 62 10.04 -19.83 -22.91
C ALA A 62 10.48 -19.76 -21.44
N LEU A 63 10.48 -20.90 -20.73
CA LEU A 63 10.94 -20.98 -19.34
C LEU A 63 12.40 -20.57 -19.19
N LYS A 64 13.30 -21.06 -20.07
CA LYS A 64 14.71 -20.66 -20.06
C LYS A 64 14.88 -19.16 -20.29
N ASN A 65 14.15 -18.57 -21.23
CA ASN A 65 14.19 -17.13 -21.52
C ASN A 65 13.65 -16.30 -20.35
N ASN A 66 12.54 -16.72 -19.74
CA ASN A 66 11.96 -16.10 -18.56
C ASN A 66 12.94 -16.15 -17.40
N TRP A 67 13.51 -17.32 -17.10
CA TRP A 67 14.52 -17.48 -16.05
C TRP A 67 15.75 -16.59 -16.26
N GLN A 68 16.27 -16.53 -17.49
CA GLN A 68 17.39 -15.63 -17.82
C GLN A 68 17.02 -14.16 -17.63
N THR A 69 15.80 -13.77 -17.97
CA THR A 69 15.30 -12.40 -17.83
C THR A 69 15.11 -12.04 -16.36
N THR A 70 14.51 -12.93 -15.57
CA THR A 70 14.40 -12.81 -14.11
C THR A 70 15.77 -12.71 -13.45
N LYS A 71 16.73 -13.57 -13.82
CA LYS A 71 18.10 -13.52 -13.31
C LYS A 71 18.79 -12.19 -13.63
N LYS A 72 18.56 -11.64 -14.83
CA LYS A 72 19.07 -10.31 -15.21
C LYS A 72 18.43 -9.20 -14.36
N GLY A 73 17.13 -9.24 -14.14
CA GLY A 73 16.41 -8.30 -13.27
C GLY A 73 16.94 -8.33 -11.85
N PHE A 74 17.08 -9.52 -11.26
CA PHE A 74 17.62 -9.69 -9.91
C PHE A 74 19.07 -9.21 -9.79
N LYS A 75 19.92 -9.55 -10.78
CA LYS A 75 21.30 -9.06 -10.85
C LYS A 75 21.35 -7.53 -10.94
N HIS A 76 20.42 -6.91 -11.67
CA HIS A 76 20.32 -5.46 -11.76
C HIS A 76 19.93 -4.83 -10.43
N ILE A 77 18.92 -5.37 -9.74
CA ILE A 77 18.54 -4.93 -8.39
C ILE A 77 19.76 -4.97 -7.46
N LYS A 78 20.45 -6.10 -7.38
CA LYS A 78 21.61 -6.29 -6.50
C LYS A 78 22.79 -5.34 -6.84
N LYS A 79 22.98 -5.01 -8.12
CA LYS A 79 24.07 -4.13 -8.57
C LYS A 79 23.75 -2.65 -8.35
N THR A 80 22.49 -2.25 -8.45
CA THR A 80 22.07 -0.85 -8.32
C THR A 80 21.79 -0.51 -6.86
N ARG A 81 22.78 0.06 -6.16
CA ARG A 81 22.68 0.41 -4.73
C ARG A 81 21.40 1.19 -4.37
N ASN A 82 21.05 2.23 -5.12
CA ASN A 82 19.84 3.02 -4.87
C ASN A 82 18.56 2.17 -4.97
N LEU A 83 18.53 1.18 -5.87
CA LEU A 83 17.39 0.30 -6.05
C LEU A 83 17.24 -0.66 -4.87
N MET A 84 18.35 -1.21 -4.37
CA MET A 84 18.34 -1.99 -3.12
C MET A 84 17.90 -1.16 -1.92
N LEU A 85 18.33 0.10 -1.84
CA LEU A 85 17.92 1.01 -0.76
C LEU A 85 16.42 1.31 -0.81
N VAL A 86 15.85 1.53 -1.99
CA VAL A 86 14.40 1.72 -2.16
C VAL A 86 13.63 0.47 -1.75
N ILE A 87 14.05 -0.71 -2.24
CA ILE A 87 13.40 -1.98 -1.90
C ILE A 87 13.48 -2.21 -0.39
N GLY A 88 14.68 -2.06 0.20
CA GLY A 88 14.89 -2.19 1.64
C GLY A 88 14.05 -1.19 2.45
N ALA A 89 13.95 0.07 2.01
CA ALA A 89 13.09 1.05 2.65
C ALA A 89 11.63 0.62 2.66
N GLY A 90 11.11 0.12 1.53
CA GLY A 90 9.76 -0.40 1.48
C GLY A 90 9.56 -1.65 2.34
N ILE A 91 10.56 -2.52 2.50
CA ILE A 91 10.47 -3.69 3.40
C ILE A 91 10.32 -3.22 4.84
N PHE A 92 11.19 -2.32 5.29
CA PHE A 92 11.08 -1.72 6.63
C PHE A 92 9.76 -0.98 6.82
N ALA A 93 9.29 -0.25 5.82
CA ALA A 93 7.99 0.41 5.86
C ALA A 93 6.82 -0.58 5.92
N SER A 94 6.93 -1.74 5.27
CA SER A 94 5.90 -2.79 5.31
C SER A 94 5.84 -3.44 6.69
N ILE A 95 6.99 -3.70 7.31
CA ILE A 95 7.08 -4.17 8.70
C ILE A 95 6.51 -3.10 9.64
N ALA A 96 6.80 -1.83 9.40
CA ALA A 96 6.30 -0.73 10.21
C ALA A 96 4.76 -0.62 10.19
N LEU A 97 4.16 -0.97 9.06
CA LEU A 97 2.71 -0.97 8.83
C LEU A 97 2.08 -2.36 9.00
N MET A 98 2.74 -3.29 9.69
CA MET A 98 2.26 -4.68 9.77
C MET A 98 0.86 -4.82 10.38
N ALA A 99 0.51 -3.94 11.32
CA ALA A 99 -0.77 -3.95 12.04
C ALA A 99 -1.78 -2.95 11.45
N GLU A 100 -1.67 -2.63 10.16
CA GLU A 100 -2.59 -1.71 9.48
C GLU A 100 -4.05 -2.20 9.56
N ASP A 101 -4.28 -3.51 9.41
CA ASP A 101 -5.63 -4.08 9.51
C ASP A 101 -6.21 -3.99 10.94
N GLY A 102 -5.36 -3.75 11.94
CA GLY A 102 -5.74 -3.52 13.34
C GLY A 102 -6.44 -2.16 13.57
N TRP A 103 -6.41 -1.22 12.62
CA TRP A 103 -7.07 0.07 12.81
C TRP A 103 -8.57 -0.04 13.01
N THR A 104 -9.24 -0.97 12.32
CA THR A 104 -10.70 -1.14 12.44
C THR A 104 -11.07 -1.66 13.83
N PRO A 105 -10.49 -2.77 14.33
CA PRO A 105 -10.67 -3.19 15.72
C PRO A 105 -10.24 -2.14 16.75
N LEU A 106 -9.14 -1.39 16.53
CA LEU A 106 -8.73 -0.32 17.43
C LEU A 106 -9.81 0.76 17.58
N MET A 107 -10.43 1.17 16.47
CA MET A 107 -11.51 2.18 16.49
C MET A 107 -12.76 1.66 17.20
N VAL A 108 -13.14 0.41 16.96
CA VAL A 108 -14.37 -0.16 17.54
C VAL A 108 -14.14 -0.55 18.99
N ASP A 109 -13.17 -1.42 19.23
CA ASP A 109 -13.02 -2.14 20.50
C ASP A 109 -12.35 -1.28 21.58
N THR A 110 -11.41 -0.40 21.19
CA THR A 110 -10.68 0.45 22.15
C THR A 110 -11.28 1.84 22.28
N VAL A 111 -11.77 2.41 21.18
CA VAL A 111 -12.26 3.79 21.17
C VAL A 111 -13.78 3.86 21.29
N GLY A 112 -14.50 2.75 21.08
CA GLY A 112 -15.96 2.69 21.15
C GLY A 112 -16.65 3.27 19.92
N PHE A 113 -15.98 3.29 18.76
CA PHE A 113 -16.56 3.83 17.54
C PHE A 113 -17.65 2.89 16.99
N PRO A 114 -18.85 3.39 16.64
CA PRO A 114 -19.93 2.54 16.15
C PRO A 114 -19.55 1.84 14.84
N VAL A 115 -19.77 0.53 14.77
CA VAL A 115 -19.36 -0.32 13.62
C VAL A 115 -20.03 0.14 12.33
N GLU A 116 -21.30 0.49 12.39
CA GLU A 116 -22.09 1.01 11.29
C GLU A 116 -21.55 2.33 10.72
N SER A 117 -20.75 3.06 11.52
CA SER A 117 -20.17 4.35 11.14
C SER A 117 -18.81 4.23 10.46
N ILE A 118 -18.18 3.05 10.47
CA ILE A 118 -16.84 2.84 9.87
C ILE A 118 -16.85 3.15 8.38
N GLY A 119 -17.87 2.71 7.63
CA GLY A 119 -17.92 2.98 6.20
C GLY A 119 -18.08 4.47 5.88
N TYR A 120 -18.83 5.25 6.67
CA TYR A 120 -18.87 6.71 6.51
C TYR A 120 -17.50 7.34 6.75
N PHE A 121 -16.80 6.90 7.81
CA PHE A 121 -15.46 7.38 8.13
C PHE A 121 -14.44 7.06 7.03
N ILE A 122 -14.41 5.81 6.55
CA ILE A 122 -13.53 5.39 5.44
C ILE A 122 -13.87 6.16 4.16
N SER A 123 -15.15 6.41 3.88
CA SER A 123 -15.58 7.18 2.71
C SER A 123 -15.10 8.63 2.76
N ALA A 124 -15.19 9.26 3.93
CA ALA A 124 -14.67 10.60 4.16
C ALA A 124 -13.15 10.64 3.96
N LEU A 125 -12.42 9.65 4.50
CA LEU A 125 -10.98 9.50 4.24
C LEU A 125 -10.71 9.33 2.74
N ALA A 126 -11.40 8.43 2.06
CA ALA A 126 -11.23 8.18 0.63
C ALA A 126 -11.46 9.45 -0.21
N ALA A 127 -12.44 10.28 0.16
CA ALA A 127 -12.71 11.54 -0.50
C ALA A 127 -11.54 12.52 -0.36
N VAL A 128 -10.93 12.62 0.82
CA VAL A 128 -9.71 13.42 1.04
C VAL A 128 -8.55 12.85 0.21
N MET A 129 -8.40 11.53 0.17
CA MET A 129 -7.31 10.83 -0.51
C MET A 129 -7.30 11.03 -2.04
N ILE A 130 -8.43 11.40 -2.67
CA ILE A 130 -8.50 11.73 -4.10
C ILE A 130 -7.52 12.86 -4.48
N PHE A 131 -7.37 13.86 -3.61
CA PHE A 131 -6.61 15.07 -3.93
C PHE A 131 -5.12 14.96 -3.57
N ILE A 132 -4.76 14.01 -2.70
CA ILE A 132 -3.40 13.87 -2.17
C ILE A 132 -2.36 13.60 -3.27
N PRO A 133 -2.58 12.71 -4.26
CA PRO A 133 -1.60 12.48 -5.34
C PRO A 133 -1.30 13.72 -6.18
N LEU A 134 -2.23 14.68 -6.28
CA LEU A 134 -2.00 15.92 -7.03
C LEU A 134 -0.89 16.77 -6.39
N LEU A 135 -0.75 16.70 -5.06
CA LEU A 135 0.31 17.38 -4.33
C LEU A 135 1.69 16.76 -4.59
N ALA A 136 1.75 15.47 -4.94
CA ALA A 136 3.02 14.78 -5.22
C ALA A 136 3.77 15.41 -6.38
N SER A 137 3.04 15.90 -7.40
CA SER A 137 3.62 16.52 -8.60
C SER A 137 4.41 17.80 -8.32
N LYS A 138 4.13 18.47 -7.18
CA LYS A 138 4.78 19.73 -6.79
C LYS A 138 6.10 19.49 -6.04
N ILE A 139 6.40 18.26 -5.66
CA ILE A 139 7.58 17.91 -4.87
C ILE A 139 8.78 17.74 -5.80
N LYS A 140 9.79 18.62 -5.62
CA LYS A 140 11.03 18.60 -6.41
C LYS A 140 12.11 17.68 -5.83
N ASP A 141 12.20 17.64 -4.51
CA ASP A 141 13.22 16.87 -3.78
C ASP A 141 12.60 15.58 -3.24
N GLU A 142 12.64 14.53 -4.07
CA GLU A 142 12.04 13.23 -3.77
C GLU A 142 12.66 12.60 -2.52
N LYS A 143 13.97 12.73 -2.34
CA LYS A 143 14.69 12.14 -1.21
C LYS A 143 14.25 12.78 0.11
N LYS A 144 14.29 14.12 0.21
CA LYS A 144 13.89 14.80 1.45
C LYS A 144 12.41 14.61 1.75
N ALA A 145 11.56 14.61 0.72
CA ALA A 145 10.14 14.34 0.90
C ALA A 145 9.90 12.92 1.44
N LEU A 146 10.53 11.89 0.87
CA LEU A 146 10.41 10.52 1.38
C LEU A 146 10.88 10.41 2.83
N MET A 147 12.00 11.05 3.19
CA MET A 147 12.48 11.09 4.57
C MET A 147 11.47 11.80 5.49
N PHE A 148 11.05 13.01 5.14
CA PHE A 148 10.12 13.80 5.93
C PHE A 148 8.80 13.05 6.17
N LEU A 149 8.16 12.56 5.10
CA LEU A 149 6.89 11.84 5.20
C LEU A 149 7.02 10.59 6.05
N THR A 150 8.13 9.85 5.91
CA THR A 150 8.36 8.63 6.71
C THR A 150 8.64 8.96 8.18
N SER A 151 9.38 10.03 8.48
CA SER A 151 9.58 10.51 9.85
C SER A 151 8.28 10.97 10.50
N MET A 152 7.42 11.67 9.75
CA MET A 152 6.10 12.09 10.27
C MET A 152 5.21 10.87 10.54
N GLN A 153 5.22 9.86 9.66
CA GLN A 153 4.51 8.60 9.91
C GLN A 153 5.00 7.90 11.18
N LEU A 154 6.32 7.81 11.39
CA LEU A 154 6.90 7.27 12.63
C LEU A 154 6.37 7.99 13.87
N ILE A 155 6.44 9.32 13.90
CA ILE A 155 6.03 10.11 15.06
C ILE A 155 4.53 9.96 15.33
N LEU A 156 3.70 10.02 14.28
CA LEU A 156 2.25 9.90 14.42
C LEU A 156 1.84 8.50 14.86
N LEU A 157 2.42 7.44 14.28
CA LEU A 157 2.08 6.08 14.68
C LEU A 157 2.61 5.74 16.08
N LEU A 158 3.74 6.28 16.53
CA LEU A 158 4.12 6.18 17.96
C LEU A 158 3.09 6.84 18.87
N GLY A 159 2.36 7.84 18.37
CA GLY A 159 1.24 8.47 19.07
C GLY A 159 0.10 7.50 19.42
N THR A 160 -0.04 6.36 18.74
CA THR A 160 -1.11 5.39 19.04
C THR A 160 -0.96 4.78 20.43
N LEU A 161 0.26 4.72 20.98
CA LEU A 161 0.56 4.24 22.32
C LEU A 161 -0.17 5.02 23.43
N PHE A 162 -0.62 6.24 23.13
CA PHE A 162 -1.31 7.13 24.06
C PHE A 162 -2.83 7.21 23.83
N ILE A 163 -3.37 6.41 22.91
CA ILE A 163 -4.81 6.29 22.71
C ILE A 163 -5.43 5.59 23.92
N LYS A 164 -6.49 6.19 24.44
CA LYS A 164 -7.33 5.67 25.52
C LYS A 164 -8.79 5.70 25.09
N GLU A 165 -9.64 4.98 25.81
CA GLU A 165 -11.09 4.96 25.60
C GLU A 165 -11.69 6.38 25.50
N GLY A 166 -12.66 6.54 24.60
CA GLY A 166 -13.37 7.80 24.37
C GLY A 166 -12.60 8.88 23.58
N ARG A 167 -11.35 8.65 23.17
CA ARG A 167 -10.52 9.62 22.43
C ARG A 167 -10.62 9.48 20.91
N PHE A 168 -11.83 9.43 20.37
CA PHE A 168 -12.07 9.21 18.95
C PHE A 168 -11.36 10.19 18.03
N ILE A 169 -11.43 11.49 18.31
CA ILE A 169 -10.83 12.52 17.44
C ILE A 169 -9.30 12.31 17.30
N ILE A 170 -8.64 11.90 18.38
CA ILE A 170 -7.20 11.62 18.37
C ILE A 170 -6.92 10.36 17.53
N ALA A 171 -7.64 9.27 17.78
CA ALA A 171 -7.48 8.04 17.00
C ALA A 171 -7.75 8.27 15.51
N ALA A 172 -8.83 8.98 15.16
CA ALA A 172 -9.19 9.34 13.80
C ALA A 172 -8.07 10.17 13.13
N SER A 173 -7.51 11.15 13.85
CA SER A 173 -6.41 11.97 13.32
C SER A 173 -5.13 11.14 13.10
N LEU A 174 -4.82 10.24 14.04
CA LEU A 174 -3.68 9.33 13.95
C LEU A 174 -3.85 8.23 12.89
N PHE A 175 -5.07 7.98 12.42
CA PHE A 175 -5.34 7.14 11.26
C PHE A 175 -5.24 7.94 9.96
N VAL A 176 -5.99 9.05 9.86
CA VAL A 176 -6.14 9.83 8.62
C VAL A 176 -4.83 10.47 8.17
N VAL A 177 -4.08 11.11 9.07
CA VAL A 177 -2.89 11.88 8.68
C VAL A 177 -1.76 10.99 8.18
N PRO A 178 -1.40 9.86 8.84
CA PRO A 178 -0.43 8.92 8.29
C PRO A 178 -0.85 8.32 6.95
N GLU A 179 -2.15 8.09 6.74
CA GLU A 179 -2.71 7.64 5.47
C GLU A 179 -2.50 8.68 4.35
N MET A 180 -2.74 9.96 4.63
CA MET A 180 -2.42 11.03 3.68
C MET A 180 -0.93 11.04 3.30
N PHE A 181 -0.03 10.89 4.28
CA PHE A 181 1.41 10.81 3.99
C PHE A 181 1.75 9.57 3.16
N ARG A 182 1.07 8.45 3.38
CA ARG A 182 1.23 7.23 2.57
C ARG A 182 0.79 7.46 1.13
N GLY A 183 -0.38 8.07 0.93
CA GLY A 183 -0.91 8.42 -0.38
C GLY A 183 0.00 9.37 -1.16
N LEU A 184 0.70 10.27 -0.46
CA LEU A 184 1.68 11.17 -1.06
C LEU A 184 3.02 10.48 -1.34
N LYS A 185 3.48 9.63 -0.42
CA LYS A 185 4.76 8.90 -0.50
C LYS A 185 4.79 7.94 -1.69
N ARG A 186 3.70 7.23 -1.95
CA ARG A 186 3.60 6.21 -3.01
C ARG A 186 3.96 6.73 -4.40
N PRO A 187 3.33 7.78 -4.97
CA PRO A 187 3.68 8.28 -6.30
C PRO A 187 5.11 8.82 -6.39
N ILE A 188 5.63 9.44 -5.32
CA ILE A 188 7.03 9.90 -5.26
C ILE A 188 7.98 8.70 -5.35
N LEU A 189 7.72 7.66 -4.56
CA LEU A 189 8.53 6.45 -4.51
C LEU A 189 8.48 5.69 -5.83
N GLU A 190 7.29 5.51 -6.41
CA GLU A 190 7.10 4.86 -7.70
C GLU A 190 7.84 5.62 -8.81
N HIS A 191 7.72 6.94 -8.86
CA HIS A 191 8.44 7.76 -9.84
C HIS A 191 9.97 7.65 -9.67
N TYR A 192 10.47 7.75 -8.43
CA TYR A 192 11.89 7.58 -8.14
C TYR A 192 12.40 6.18 -8.52
N PHE A 193 11.64 5.13 -8.18
CA PHE A 193 11.96 3.74 -8.53
C PHE A 193 12.06 3.54 -10.05
N GLN A 194 11.09 4.06 -10.81
CA GLN A 194 11.05 3.92 -12.26
C GLN A 194 12.20 4.64 -12.98
N LYS A 195 12.73 5.74 -12.41
CA LYS A 195 13.94 6.43 -12.91
C LYS A 195 15.21 5.60 -12.78
N LEU A 196 15.27 4.67 -11.82
CA LEU A 196 16.44 3.84 -11.58
C LEU A 196 16.56 2.66 -12.55
N ILE A 197 15.47 2.32 -13.26
CA ILE A 197 15.40 1.08 -14.03
C ILE A 197 15.40 1.36 -15.54
N PRO A 198 16.34 0.76 -16.30
CA PRO A 198 16.33 0.84 -17.76
C PRO A 198 15.04 0.28 -18.36
N SER A 199 14.51 0.94 -19.39
CA SER A 199 13.25 0.56 -20.05
C SER A 199 13.18 -0.93 -20.44
N LYS A 200 14.28 -1.48 -20.96
CA LYS A 200 14.38 -2.89 -21.43
C LYS A 200 14.11 -3.94 -20.35
N ILE A 201 14.36 -3.64 -19.07
CA ILE A 201 14.18 -4.59 -17.95
C ILE A 201 13.18 -4.08 -16.91
N ARG A 202 12.44 -3.01 -17.23
CA ARG A 202 11.53 -2.33 -16.30
C ARG A 202 10.42 -3.24 -15.79
N ALA A 203 9.66 -3.84 -16.70
CA ALA A 203 8.55 -4.73 -16.34
C ALA A 203 9.01 -5.91 -15.46
N THR A 204 10.14 -6.54 -15.80
CA THR A 204 10.71 -7.65 -15.02
C THR A 204 11.16 -7.20 -13.64
N THR A 205 11.86 -6.06 -13.54
CA THR A 205 12.34 -5.53 -12.26
C THR A 205 11.18 -5.17 -11.34
N THR A 206 10.15 -4.49 -11.87
CA THR A 206 8.92 -4.18 -11.13
C THR A 206 8.18 -5.45 -10.69
N SER A 207 8.16 -6.50 -11.53
CA SER A 207 7.54 -7.78 -11.15
C SER A 207 8.30 -8.46 -10.01
N ILE A 208 9.63 -8.46 -10.06
CA ILE A 208 10.47 -9.03 -8.99
C ILE A 208 10.27 -8.26 -7.69
N GLU A 209 10.28 -6.93 -7.75
CA GLU A 209 9.98 -6.07 -6.59
C GLU A 209 8.61 -6.41 -6.00
N SER A 210 7.56 -6.49 -6.83
CA SER A 210 6.21 -6.83 -6.39
C SER A 210 6.15 -8.22 -5.73
N MET A 211 6.88 -9.21 -6.28
CA MET A 211 6.99 -10.54 -5.67
C MET A 211 7.70 -10.51 -4.31
N ILE A 212 8.76 -9.72 -4.18
CA ILE A 212 9.46 -9.53 -2.90
C ILE A 212 8.51 -8.94 -1.86
N TYR A 213 7.79 -7.86 -2.21
CA TYR A 213 6.83 -7.25 -1.30
C TYR A 213 5.68 -8.19 -0.94
N THR A 214 5.14 -8.92 -1.91
CA THR A 214 4.05 -9.86 -1.66
C THR A 214 4.51 -10.96 -0.70
N GLY A 215 5.66 -11.60 -0.97
CA GLY A 215 6.17 -12.67 -0.12
C GLY A 215 6.49 -12.20 1.30
N ILE A 216 7.05 -10.99 1.44
CA ILE A 216 7.32 -10.39 2.76
C ILE A 216 6.02 -10.02 3.48
N ASN A 217 5.07 -9.38 2.79
CA ASN A 217 3.79 -9.00 3.37
C ASN A 217 2.97 -10.21 3.85
N THR A 218 3.01 -11.33 3.12
CA THR A 218 2.36 -12.56 3.57
C THR A 218 2.88 -13.01 4.94
N VAL A 219 4.20 -13.01 5.14
CA VAL A 219 4.81 -13.38 6.42
C VAL A 219 4.49 -12.35 7.49
N ILE A 220 4.57 -11.05 7.15
CA ILE A 220 4.30 -9.94 8.07
C ILE A 220 2.87 -9.98 8.60
N VAL A 221 1.87 -10.22 7.75
CA VAL A 221 0.45 -10.27 8.17
C VAL A 221 0.20 -11.42 9.15
N ILE A 222 0.81 -12.58 8.94
CA ILE A 222 0.71 -13.71 9.88
C ILE A 222 1.30 -13.33 11.24
N ILE A 223 2.49 -12.70 11.25
CA ILE A 223 3.14 -12.23 12.47
C ILE A 223 2.29 -11.15 13.15
N ALA A 224 1.73 -10.21 12.39
CA ALA A 224 0.90 -9.14 12.90
C ALA A 224 -0.36 -9.67 13.58
N GLY A 225 -1.06 -10.63 12.96
CA GLY A 225 -2.21 -11.29 13.55
C GLY A 225 -1.87 -11.94 14.89
N ALA A 226 -0.82 -12.77 14.91
CA ALA A 226 -0.36 -13.41 16.14
C ALA A 226 0.05 -12.41 17.24
N LEU A 227 0.62 -11.26 16.89
CA LEU A 227 0.94 -10.20 17.84
C LEU A 227 -0.31 -9.49 18.35
N MET A 228 -1.30 -9.23 17.49
CA MET A 228 -2.57 -8.58 17.87
C MET A 228 -3.45 -9.47 18.76
N ASP A 229 -3.30 -10.79 18.69
CA ASP A 229 -3.99 -11.72 19.59
C ASP A 229 -3.41 -11.69 21.02
N VAL A 230 -2.14 -11.30 21.18
CA VAL A 230 -1.42 -11.35 22.46
C VAL A 230 -1.28 -9.96 23.10
N PHE A 231 -1.09 -8.92 22.28
CA PHE A 231 -0.85 -7.55 22.73
C PHE A 231 -2.00 -6.63 22.31
N PRO A 232 -2.30 -5.58 23.10
CA PRO A 232 -3.32 -4.62 22.67
C PRO A 232 -2.88 -3.92 21.38
N ILE A 233 -3.83 -3.73 20.47
CA ILE A 233 -3.57 -3.36 19.07
C ILE A 233 -2.81 -2.05 18.94
N GLN A 234 -3.08 -1.07 19.82
CA GLN A 234 -2.36 0.20 19.84
C GLN A 234 -0.85 0.04 20.08
N TYR A 235 -0.44 -0.97 20.87
CA TYR A 235 0.97 -1.27 21.11
C TYR A 235 1.60 -1.93 19.89
N VAL A 236 0.88 -2.82 19.20
CA VAL A 236 1.41 -3.46 17.99
C VAL A 236 1.66 -2.41 16.91
N ILE A 237 0.68 -1.53 16.64
CA ILE A 237 0.82 -0.42 15.67
C ILE A 237 1.95 0.54 16.07
N GLY A 238 1.97 0.95 17.34
CA GLY A 238 2.95 1.93 17.83
C GLY A 238 4.37 1.38 17.81
N CYS A 239 4.59 0.16 18.32
CA CYS A 239 5.90 -0.47 18.37
C CYS A 239 6.39 -0.89 16.98
N SER A 240 5.52 -1.38 16.10
CA SER A 240 5.92 -1.70 14.72
C SER A 240 6.42 -0.46 13.99
N SER A 241 5.84 0.71 14.26
CA SER A 241 6.24 1.96 13.59
C SER A 241 7.73 2.28 13.72
N ILE A 242 8.43 1.80 14.76
CA ILE A 242 9.88 1.97 14.96
C ILE A 242 10.68 1.46 13.76
N PHE A 243 10.18 0.46 13.01
CA PHE A 243 10.83 -0.03 11.80
C PHE A 243 10.91 1.03 10.69
N PHE A 244 10.15 2.13 10.76
CA PHE A 244 10.35 3.29 9.89
C PHE A 244 11.73 3.92 10.04
N ILE A 245 12.42 3.77 11.17
CA ILE A 245 13.82 4.20 11.32
C ILE A 245 14.69 3.52 10.26
N GLY A 246 14.50 2.22 10.02
CA GLY A 246 15.20 1.49 8.95
C GLY A 246 14.91 2.08 7.57
N SER A 247 13.64 2.41 7.30
CA SER A 247 13.24 3.07 6.05
C SER A 247 13.88 4.46 5.89
N ILE A 248 13.94 5.26 6.96
CA ILE A 248 14.55 6.59 6.96
C ILE A 248 16.07 6.48 6.71
N ILE A 249 16.74 5.51 7.32
CA ILE A 249 18.17 5.23 7.09
C ILE A 249 18.41 4.83 5.63
N CYS A 250 17.53 4.04 5.03
CA CYS A 250 17.62 3.69 3.61
C CYS A 250 17.45 4.92 2.71
N PHE A 251 16.46 5.77 2.99
CA PHE A 251 16.22 6.99 2.22
C PHE A 251 17.35 8.03 2.37
N SER A 252 17.93 8.18 3.56
CA SER A 252 19.05 9.11 3.78
C SER A 252 20.29 8.74 2.99
N LYS A 253 20.48 7.44 2.73
CA LYS A 253 21.59 6.89 1.92
C LYS A 253 21.35 6.94 0.41
N LEU A 254 20.18 7.39 -0.05
CA LEU A 254 19.94 7.58 -1.48
C LEU A 254 20.83 8.69 -2.04
N LYS A 255 21.42 8.43 -3.21
CA LYS A 255 22.15 9.42 -3.99
C LYS A 255 21.22 10.05 -5.01
N GLU A 256 21.02 11.36 -4.95
CA GLU A 256 20.32 12.11 -5.98
C GLU A 256 21.14 12.11 -7.27
N LYS A 257 20.55 11.63 -8.37
CA LYS A 257 21.05 12.00 -9.69
C LYS A 257 20.48 13.37 -10.01
N LYS A 258 21.33 14.41 -10.05
CA LYS A 258 20.96 15.68 -10.67
C LYS A 258 20.44 15.38 -12.08
N GLN A 259 19.18 15.69 -12.35
CA GLN A 259 18.68 15.74 -13.73
C GLN A 259 19.56 16.78 -14.45
N LYS A 260 20.32 16.33 -15.44
CA LYS A 260 20.83 17.26 -16.46
C LYS A 260 19.58 17.74 -17.20
N ASN A 261 19.19 18.97 -16.92
CA ASN A 261 18.25 19.71 -17.78
C ASN A 261 18.87 19.86 -19.16
#